data_AF-R8B9D5-F1
#
_entry.id   AF-R8B9D5-F1
#
_cell.length_a   1.000
_cell.length_b   1.000
_cell.length_c   1.000
_cell.angle_alpha   90.00
_cell.angle_beta   90.00
_cell.angle_gamma   90.00
#
_symmetry.space_group_name_H-M   'P 1'
#
loop_
_entity.id
_entity.type
_entity.pdbx_description
1 polymer ?
#
loop_
_entity_poly.entity_id
_entity_poly.type
_entity_poly.pdbx_seq_one_letter_code
_entity_poly.pdbx_strand_id
1 'polypeptide(L)'
;MSSSSRTYDELVKLHENAPDRAAMEQQLQQLRQNSRLSIPTFVRIPAASAVSFSIGMGLGLAQGSKMAGLQFRAEHAHKLPTTTTGWYLYHKSKNYHVAYGGIKEGLKMGTRVCVWTTAMFTIENMFDVYRGSMDFVNTVLACVTVAGGFSLWSMPLSIPTWI
;
A
#
# COMPACT_ATOMS: atom_id res chain seq x y z
N MET A 1 -15.20 63.40 0.20
CA MET A 1 -14.35 62.86 -0.89
C MET A 1 -13.26 61.88 -0.39
N SER A 2 -13.34 61.33 0.83
CA SER A 2 -12.31 60.43 1.40
C SER A 2 -12.78 58.98 1.69
N SER A 3 -13.98 58.59 1.22
CA SER A 3 -14.51 57.22 1.37
C SER A 3 -13.91 56.25 0.35
N SER A 4 -13.72 56.71 -0.89
CA SER A 4 -13.24 55.89 -2.01
C SER A 4 -11.79 55.43 -1.84
N SER A 5 -10.92 56.31 -1.32
CA SER A 5 -9.50 56.01 -1.13
C SER A 5 -9.25 54.87 -0.13
N ARG A 6 -10.09 54.72 0.91
CA ARG A 6 -9.96 53.65 1.91
C ARG A 6 -10.31 52.26 1.35
N THR A 7 -11.14 52.20 0.30
CA THR A 7 -11.55 50.94 -0.37
C THR A 7 -10.46 50.40 -1.31
N TYR A 8 -9.69 51.27 -1.97
CA TYR A 8 -8.56 50.85 -2.80
C TYR A 8 -7.39 50.31 -1.97
N ASP A 9 -7.16 50.87 -0.77
CA ASP A 9 -6.14 50.36 0.14
C ASP A 9 -6.49 48.94 0.67
N GLU A 10 -7.77 48.57 0.74
CA GLU A 10 -8.22 47.20 1.00
C GLU A 10 -8.02 46.28 -0.21
N LEU A 11 -8.31 46.74 -1.43
CA LEU A 11 -8.09 45.97 -2.67
C LEU A 11 -6.61 45.68 -2.93
N VAL A 12 -5.72 46.55 -2.47
CA VAL A 12 -4.27 46.37 -2.57
C VAL A 12 -3.74 45.44 -1.47
N LYS A 13 -4.34 45.39 -0.28
CA LYS A 13 -4.12 44.32 0.72
C LYS A 13 -4.64 42.95 0.27
N LEU A 14 -5.70 42.95 -0.53
CA LEU A 14 -6.19 41.77 -1.26
C LEU A 14 -5.24 41.33 -2.39
N HIS A 15 -4.40 42.24 -2.89
CA HIS A 15 -3.22 41.96 -3.72
C HIS A 15 -1.96 41.69 -2.87
N GLU A 16 -1.87 42.10 -1.60
CA GLU A 16 -0.68 42.00 -0.74
C GLU A 16 -0.42 40.58 -0.23
N ASN A 17 -1.38 39.67 -0.41
CA ASN A 17 -1.13 38.23 -0.41
C ASN A 17 -0.58 37.72 -1.76
N ALA A 18 -0.24 38.58 -2.72
CA ALA A 18 0.42 38.23 -3.98
C ALA A 18 1.80 37.59 -3.83
N PRO A 19 2.70 37.95 -2.88
CA PRO A 19 3.90 37.17 -2.63
C PRO A 19 3.56 35.76 -2.15
N ASP A 20 2.52 35.61 -1.32
CA ASP A 20 1.98 34.31 -0.91
C ASP A 20 1.39 33.55 -2.11
N ARG A 21 0.71 34.23 -3.05
CA ARG A 21 0.20 33.63 -4.28
C ARG A 21 1.28 33.28 -5.30
N ALA A 22 2.30 34.12 -5.46
CA ALA A 22 3.43 33.83 -6.32
C ALA A 22 4.26 32.66 -5.77
N ALA A 23 4.46 32.61 -4.45
CA ALA A 23 5.05 31.47 -3.78
C ALA A 23 4.18 30.21 -3.94
N MET A 24 2.86 30.33 -3.78
CA MET A 24 1.89 29.24 -4.02
C MET A 24 1.92 28.75 -5.46
N GLU A 25 1.98 29.64 -6.45
CA GLU A 25 2.08 29.31 -7.87
C GLU A 25 3.39 28.59 -8.19
N GLN A 26 4.51 29.05 -7.60
CA GLN A 26 5.80 28.36 -7.70
C GLN A 26 5.74 26.96 -7.08
N GLN A 27 5.12 26.82 -5.91
CA GLN A 27 4.89 25.53 -5.27
C GLN A 27 4.02 24.62 -6.15
N LEU A 28 2.96 25.14 -6.75
CA LEU A 28 2.10 24.41 -7.70
C LEU A 28 2.85 23.99 -8.96
N GLN A 29 3.71 24.85 -9.50
CA GLN A 29 4.56 24.52 -10.64
C GLN A 29 5.57 23.43 -10.29
N GLN A 30 6.21 23.52 -9.12
CA GLN A 30 7.10 22.47 -8.61
C GLN A 30 6.34 21.16 -8.38
N LEU A 31 5.15 21.20 -7.78
CA LEU A 31 4.31 20.02 -7.61
C LEU A 31 3.93 19.42 -8.97
N ARG A 32 3.58 20.24 -9.97
CA ARG A 32 3.25 19.79 -11.32
C ARG A 32 4.45 19.16 -12.02
N GLN A 33 5.63 19.74 -11.88
CA GLN A 33 6.89 19.19 -12.41
C GLN A 33 7.24 17.85 -11.74
N ASN A 34 7.03 17.74 -10.42
CA ASN A 34 7.31 16.54 -9.64
C ASN A 34 6.19 15.48 -9.70
N SER A 35 5.03 15.80 -10.28
CA SER A 35 3.87 14.90 -10.34
C SER A 35 4.01 13.89 -11.46
N ARG A 36 4.60 12.74 -11.15
CA ARG A 36 4.60 11.58 -12.06
C ARG A 36 3.18 10.99 -12.10
N LEU A 37 2.64 10.77 -13.30
CA LEU A 37 1.25 10.32 -13.53
C LEU A 37 0.18 11.32 -13.08
N SER A 38 0.47 12.63 -13.06
CA SER A 38 -0.45 13.70 -12.60
C SER A 38 -0.87 13.62 -11.12
N ILE A 39 -0.23 12.74 -10.35
CA ILE A 39 -0.51 12.55 -8.92
C ILE A 39 0.72 13.01 -8.13
N PRO A 40 0.56 13.89 -7.14
CA PRO A 40 1.68 14.33 -6.33
C PRO A 40 2.17 13.18 -5.43
N THR A 41 3.48 13.13 -5.18
CA THR A 41 4.17 12.03 -4.46
C THR A 41 3.51 11.68 -3.13
N PHE A 42 3.07 12.70 -2.38
CA PHE A 42 2.46 12.51 -1.05
C PHE A 42 1.14 11.74 -1.09
N VAL A 43 0.39 11.80 -2.21
CA VAL A 43 -0.82 10.99 -2.43
C VAL A 43 -0.47 9.67 -3.09
N ARG A 44 0.51 9.67 -4.00
CA ARG A 44 0.91 8.52 -4.81
C ARG A 44 1.36 7.34 -3.96
N ILE A 45 2.24 7.57 -2.98
CA ILE A 45 2.82 6.50 -2.17
C ILE A 45 1.72 5.84 -1.31
N PRO A 46 0.93 6.57 -0.49
CA PRO A 46 -0.14 5.95 0.29
C PRO A 46 -1.22 5.28 -0.57
N ALA A 47 -1.57 5.87 -1.73
CA ALA A 47 -2.53 5.27 -2.64
C ALA A 47 -2.02 3.94 -3.21
N ALA A 48 -0.75 3.88 -3.63
CA ALA A 48 -0.12 2.65 -4.11
C ALA A 48 -0.04 1.59 -2.99
N SER A 49 0.31 2.00 -1.76
CA SER A 49 0.31 1.12 -0.59
C SER A 49 -1.08 0.54 -0.32
N ALA A 50 -2.14 1.34 -0.37
CA ALA A 50 -3.51 0.88 -0.16
C ALA A 50 -3.95 -0.13 -1.23
N VAL A 51 -3.69 0.16 -2.50
CA VAL A 51 -4.02 -0.76 -3.62
C VAL A 51 -3.27 -2.08 -3.49
N SER A 52 -1.96 -2.00 -3.22
CA SER A 52 -1.13 -3.20 -3.06
C SER A 52 -1.56 -4.05 -1.86
N PHE A 53 -1.96 -3.41 -0.74
CA PHE A 53 -2.52 -4.09 0.41
C PHE A 53 -3.82 -4.81 0.06
N SER A 54 -4.76 -4.16 -0.65
CA SER A 54 -6.02 -4.78 -1.08
C SER A 54 -5.78 -6.01 -1.98
N ILE A 55 -4.85 -5.91 -2.93
CA ILE A 55 -4.50 -7.02 -3.82
C ILE A 55 -3.86 -8.16 -3.02
N GLY A 56 -2.86 -7.86 -2.18
CA GLY A 56 -2.19 -8.86 -1.33
C GLY A 56 -3.15 -9.52 -0.33
N MET A 57 -4.09 -8.75 0.22
CA MET A 57 -5.14 -9.26 1.09
C MET A 57 -6.09 -10.17 0.34
N GLY A 58 -6.53 -9.81 -0.88
CA GLY A 58 -7.37 -10.67 -1.71
C GLY A 58 -6.72 -12.02 -2.03
N LEU A 59 -5.44 -12.00 -2.42
CA LEU A 59 -4.66 -13.21 -2.67
C LEU A 59 -4.52 -14.08 -1.42
N GLY A 60 -4.18 -13.46 -0.28
CA GLY A 60 -4.03 -14.18 0.99
C GLY A 60 -5.34 -14.72 1.56
N LEU A 61 -6.45 -13.99 1.39
CA LEU A 61 -7.79 -14.47 1.73
C LEU A 61 -8.14 -15.72 0.94
N ALA A 62 -7.94 -15.70 -0.38
CA ALA A 62 -8.24 -16.84 -1.24
C ALA A 62 -7.37 -18.07 -0.89
N GLN A 63 -6.06 -17.86 -0.73
CA GLN A 63 -5.12 -18.92 -0.40
C GLN A 63 -5.36 -19.49 1.01
N GLY A 64 -5.50 -18.63 2.02
CA GLY A 64 -5.73 -19.03 3.41
C GLY A 64 -7.06 -19.76 3.60
N SER A 65 -8.12 -19.29 2.94
CA SER A 65 -9.43 -19.93 2.97
C SER A 65 -9.39 -21.34 2.38
N LYS A 66 -8.68 -21.51 1.24
CA LYS A 66 -8.53 -22.81 0.59
C LYS A 66 -7.77 -23.79 1.47
N MET A 67 -6.63 -23.37 2.04
CA MET A 67 -5.83 -24.23 2.91
C MET A 67 -6.58 -24.64 4.18
N ALA A 68 -7.21 -23.68 4.88
CA ALA A 68 -7.98 -23.95 6.09
C ALA A 68 -9.18 -24.88 5.81
N GLY A 69 -9.83 -24.73 4.65
CA GLY A 69 -10.93 -25.60 4.24
C GLY A 69 -10.49 -27.02 3.94
N LEU A 70 -9.33 -27.20 3.29
CA LEU A 70 -8.77 -28.54 3.03
C LEU A 70 -8.33 -29.23 4.33
N GLN A 71 -7.70 -28.49 5.24
CA GLN A 71 -7.32 -29.01 6.56
C GLN A 71 -8.55 -29.44 7.35
N PHE A 72 -9.59 -28.61 7.45
CA PHE A 72 -10.82 -28.94 8.15
C PHE A 72 -11.47 -30.22 7.59
N ARG A 73 -11.46 -30.38 6.26
CA ARG A 73 -11.97 -31.59 5.59
C ARG A 73 -11.12 -32.82 5.87
N ALA A 74 -9.80 -32.68 5.94
CA ALA A 74 -8.90 -33.77 6.28
C ALA A 74 -9.13 -34.23 7.74
N GLU A 75 -9.24 -33.27 8.67
CA GLU A 75 -9.50 -33.55 10.09
C GLU A 75 -10.89 -34.19 10.31
N HIS A 76 -11.90 -33.80 9.53
CA HIS A 76 -13.28 -34.28 9.70
C HIS A 76 -13.70 -35.37 8.71
N ALA A 77 -12.78 -35.91 7.90
CA ALA A 77 -13.10 -36.91 6.88
C ALA A 77 -13.77 -38.18 7.46
N HIS A 78 -13.46 -38.50 8.71
CA HIS A 78 -13.99 -39.67 9.43
C HIS A 78 -15.29 -39.39 10.20
N LYS A 79 -15.78 -38.14 10.27
CA LYS A 79 -16.96 -37.71 11.05
C LYS A 79 -17.97 -36.94 10.20
N LEU A 80 -18.44 -37.57 9.12
CA LEU A 80 -19.47 -36.98 8.28
C LEU A 80 -20.83 -37.03 9.02
N PRO A 81 -21.55 -35.89 9.13
CA PRO A 81 -22.82 -35.87 9.83
C PRO A 81 -23.90 -36.66 9.07
N THR A 82 -24.62 -37.53 9.77
CA THR A 82 -25.74 -38.32 9.24
C THR A 82 -27.10 -37.71 9.53
N THR A 83 -27.17 -36.73 10.44
CA THR A 83 -28.40 -36.02 10.83
C THR A 83 -28.47 -34.63 10.20
N THR A 84 -29.69 -34.13 9.97
CA THR A 84 -29.94 -32.80 9.38
C THR A 84 -29.36 -31.67 10.23
N THR A 85 -29.54 -31.72 11.55
CA THR A 85 -28.97 -30.75 12.51
C THR A 85 -27.44 -30.79 12.51
N GLY A 86 -26.83 -31.98 12.44
CA GLY A 86 -25.38 -32.12 12.37
C GLY A 86 -24.78 -31.50 11.11
N TRP A 87 -25.52 -31.56 9.99
CA TRP A 87 -25.08 -30.98 8.71
C TRP A 87 -24.98 -29.45 8.76
N TYR A 88 -25.92 -28.79 9.45
CA TYR A 88 -25.88 -27.35 9.70
C TYR A 88 -24.68 -26.96 10.57
N LEU A 89 -24.47 -27.67 11.69
CA LEU A 89 -23.36 -27.40 12.60
C LEU A 89 -22.00 -27.60 11.92
N TYR A 90 -21.88 -28.62 11.07
CA TYR A 90 -20.68 -28.85 10.27
C TYR A 90 -20.35 -27.67 9.35
N HIS A 91 -21.34 -27.16 8.60
CA HIS A 91 -21.13 -26.02 7.70
C HIS A 91 -20.84 -24.71 8.45
N LYS A 92 -21.49 -24.51 9.60
CA LYS A 92 -21.22 -23.38 10.49
C LYS A 92 -19.77 -23.39 10.96
N SER A 93 -19.31 -24.50 11.56
CA SER A 93 -17.92 -24.65 12.03
C SER A 93 -16.90 -24.54 10.90
N LYS A 94 -17.17 -25.15 9.74
CA LYS A 94 -16.33 -25.04 8.55
C LYS A 94 -16.17 -23.59 8.10
N ASN A 95 -17.26 -22.83 8.02
CA ASN A 95 -17.21 -21.43 7.61
C ASN A 95 -16.41 -20.56 8.58
N TYR A 96 -16.51 -20.78 9.90
CA TYR A 96 -15.68 -20.06 10.88
C TYR A 96 -14.19 -20.39 10.71
N HIS A 97 -13.85 -21.67 10.54
CA HIS A 97 -12.46 -22.10 10.39
C HIS A 97 -11.83 -21.55 9.09
N VAL A 98 -12.61 -21.57 8.00
CA VAL A 98 -12.20 -21.01 6.70
C VAL A 98 -12.06 -19.49 6.77
N ALA A 99 -13.03 -18.77 7.36
CA ALA A 99 -12.98 -17.32 7.49
C ALA A 99 -11.78 -16.85 8.33
N TYR A 100 -11.53 -17.52 9.47
CA TYR A 100 -10.39 -17.21 10.33
C TYR A 100 -9.05 -17.44 9.61
N GLY A 101 -8.90 -18.59 8.94
CA GLY A 101 -7.69 -18.90 8.15
C GLY A 101 -7.48 -17.94 6.99
N GLY A 102 -8.55 -17.55 6.31
CA GLY A 102 -8.54 -16.54 5.27
C GLY A 102 -8.06 -15.18 5.80
N ILE A 103 -8.70 -14.63 6.84
CA ILE A 103 -8.35 -13.30 7.38
C ILE A 103 -6.90 -13.26 7.86
N LYS A 104 -6.45 -14.30 8.57
CA LYS A 104 -5.08 -14.39 9.08
C LYS A 104 -4.05 -14.35 7.95
N GLU A 105 -4.23 -15.16 6.91
CA GLU A 105 -3.29 -15.18 5.79
C GLU A 105 -3.43 -13.95 4.89
N GLY A 106 -4.64 -13.41 4.74
CA GLY A 106 -4.93 -12.15 4.05
C GLY A 106 -4.18 -10.97 4.65
N LEU A 107 -4.26 -10.76 5.98
CA LEU A 107 -3.51 -9.69 6.64
C LEU A 107 -2.01 -9.88 6.51
N LYS A 108 -1.52 -11.12 6.62
CA LYS A 108 -0.09 -11.44 6.49
C LYS A 108 0.44 -11.18 5.08
N MET A 109 -0.27 -11.61 4.03
CA MET A 109 0.15 -11.35 2.65
C MET A 109 -0.04 -9.88 2.27
N GLY A 110 -1.15 -9.25 2.67
CA GLY A 110 -1.42 -7.83 2.42
C GLY A 110 -0.36 -6.92 3.03
N THR A 111 0.02 -7.15 4.29
CA THR A 111 1.09 -6.36 4.95
C THR A 111 2.44 -6.56 4.28
N ARG A 112 2.82 -7.80 3.94
CA ARG A 112 4.09 -8.09 3.23
C ARG A 112 4.16 -7.36 1.89
N VAL A 113 3.12 -7.49 1.06
CA VAL A 113 3.07 -6.83 -0.26
C VAL A 113 3.10 -5.30 -0.10
N CYS A 114 2.30 -4.76 0.82
CA CYS A 114 2.26 -3.33 1.11
C CYS A 114 3.62 -2.75 1.51
N VAL A 115 4.37 -3.43 2.39
CA VAL A 115 5.72 -3.00 2.81
C VAL A 115 6.65 -2.93 1.60
N TRP A 116 6.68 -3.96 0.76
CA TRP A 116 7.59 -4.00 -0.40
C TRP A 116 7.19 -3.01 -1.50
N THR A 117 5.89 -2.83 -1.75
CA THR A 117 5.42 -1.81 -2.70
C THR A 117 5.76 -0.42 -2.22
N THR A 118 5.53 -0.12 -0.94
CA THR A 118 5.89 1.18 -0.35
C THR A 118 7.38 1.44 -0.47
N ALA A 119 8.22 0.44 -0.16
CA ALA A 119 9.66 0.52 -0.31
C ALA A 119 10.10 0.82 -1.75
N MET A 120 9.44 0.22 -2.74
CA MET A 120 9.74 0.50 -4.16
C MET A 120 9.44 1.96 -4.51
N PHE A 121 8.24 2.45 -4.20
CA PHE A 121 7.87 3.82 -4.54
C PHE A 121 8.66 4.88 -3.77
N THR A 122 9.10 4.60 -2.54
CA THR A 122 9.97 5.51 -1.78
C THR A 122 11.38 5.55 -2.36
N ILE A 123 11.96 4.41 -2.74
CA ILE A 123 13.28 4.35 -3.38
C ILE A 123 13.25 5.00 -4.76
N GLU A 124 12.18 4.81 -5.54
CA GLU A 124 12.00 5.50 -6.82
C GLU A 124 12.00 7.02 -6.60
N ASN A 125 11.22 7.51 -5.63
CA ASN A 125 11.18 8.94 -5.35
C ASN A 125 12.53 9.48 -4.86
N MET A 126 13.27 8.70 -4.07
CA MET A 126 14.62 9.03 -3.64
C MET A 126 15.56 9.25 -4.85
N PHE A 127 15.52 8.35 -5.84
CA PHE A 127 16.33 8.48 -7.05
C PHE A 127 15.88 9.64 -7.95
N ASP A 128 14.57 9.89 -8.04
CA ASP A 128 14.02 11.03 -8.79
C ASP A 128 14.52 12.36 -8.18
N VAL A 129 14.54 12.50 -6.85
CA VAL A 129 15.06 13.70 -6.16
C VAL A 129 16.59 13.81 -6.30
N TYR A 130 17.31 12.70 -6.24
CA TYR A 130 18.78 12.70 -6.33
C TYR A 130 19.30 13.07 -7.73
N ARG A 131 18.65 12.58 -8.80
CA ARG A 131 19.06 12.86 -10.19
C ARG A 131 18.33 14.02 -10.84
N GLY A 132 17.25 14.54 -10.25
CA GLY A 132 16.43 15.60 -10.84
C GLY A 132 15.79 15.24 -12.19
N SER A 133 15.70 13.96 -12.52
CA SER A 133 15.12 13.41 -13.75
C SER A 133 14.11 12.32 -13.40
N MET A 134 13.09 12.14 -14.24
CA MET A 134 11.95 11.23 -14.00
C MET A 134 11.92 10.11 -15.04
N ASP A 135 13.04 9.41 -15.18
CA ASP A 135 13.23 8.42 -16.24
C ASP A 135 12.83 7.00 -15.82
N PHE A 136 12.74 6.09 -16.79
CA PHE A 136 12.54 4.66 -16.55
C PHE A 136 13.72 4.04 -15.78
N VAL A 137 14.92 4.61 -15.90
CA VAL A 137 16.14 4.12 -15.23
C VAL A 137 15.99 4.19 -13.71
N ASN A 138 15.37 5.25 -13.17
CA ASN A 138 15.13 5.37 -11.74
C ASN A 138 14.15 4.29 -11.24
N THR A 139 13.12 3.98 -12.02
CA THR A 139 12.18 2.88 -11.73
C THR A 139 12.90 1.52 -11.75
N VAL A 140 13.76 1.26 -12.73
CA VAL A 140 14.55 0.02 -12.82
C VAL A 140 15.50 -0.12 -11.63
N LEU A 141 16.24 0.95 -11.29
CA LEU A 141 17.15 0.96 -10.15
C LEU A 141 16.40 0.76 -8.82
N ALA A 142 15.22 1.35 -8.68
CA ALA A 142 14.37 1.14 -7.51
C ALA A 142 13.92 -0.33 -7.40
N CYS A 143 13.48 -0.94 -8.50
CA CYS A 143 13.15 -2.37 -8.53
C CYS A 143 14.35 -3.26 -8.17
N VAL A 144 15.53 -3.00 -8.73
CA VAL A 144 16.76 -3.77 -8.44
C VAL A 144 17.15 -3.63 -6.97
N THR A 145 17.06 -2.42 -6.42
CA THR A 145 17.36 -2.15 -5.00
C THR A 145 16.39 -2.91 -4.08
N VAL A 146 15.09 -2.86 -4.38
CA VAL A 146 14.08 -3.60 -3.62
C VAL A 146 14.27 -5.10 -3.73
N ALA A 147 14.58 -5.61 -4.93
CA ALA A 147 14.85 -7.03 -5.14
C ALA A 147 16.10 -7.49 -4.37
N GLY A 148 17.16 -6.68 -4.35
CA GLY A 148 18.33 -6.93 -3.52
C GLY A 148 17.99 -6.97 -2.03
N GLY A 149 17.20 -6.01 -1.55
CA GLY A 149 16.69 -5.99 -0.17
C GLY A 149 15.84 -7.21 0.17
N PHE A 150 14.96 -7.64 -0.75
CA PHE A 150 14.15 -8.84 -0.59
C PHE A 150 15.02 -10.12 -0.55
N SER A 151 16.05 -10.19 -1.38
CA SER A 151 16.99 -11.32 -1.39
C SER A 151 17.68 -11.47 -0.04
N LEU A 152 18.16 -10.37 0.55
CA LEU A 152 18.79 -10.40 1.88
C LEU A 152 17.80 -10.77 2.98
N TRP A 153 16.56 -10.29 2.88
CA TRP A 153 15.50 -10.63 3.84
C TRP A 153 15.12 -12.12 3.79
N SER A 154 15.11 -12.71 2.60
CA SER A 154 14.69 -14.09 2.37
C SER A 154 15.80 -15.11 2.62
N MET A 155 17.06 -14.67 2.73
CA MET A 155 18.18 -15.53 3.11
C MET A 155 18.06 -15.93 4.58
N PRO A 156 17.82 -17.22 4.91
CA PRO A 156 18.08 -17.70 6.24
C PRO A 156 19.59 -17.66 6.46
N LEU A 157 20.05 -16.91 7.45
CA LEU A 157 21.43 -16.99 7.93
C LEU A 157 21.63 -18.43 8.41
N SER A 158 22.21 -19.28 7.57
CA SER A 158 22.49 -20.68 7.89
C SER A 158 23.55 -20.70 8.99
N ILE A 159 23.11 -20.64 10.24
CA ILE A 159 23.92 -21.07 11.36
C ILE A 159 23.77 -22.60 11.37
N PRO A 160 24.85 -23.37 11.19
CA PRO A 160 24.77 -24.82 11.30
C PRO A 160 24.39 -25.18 12.74
N THR A 161 23.15 -25.63 12.93
CA THR A 161 22.69 -26.20 14.21
C THR A 161 23.09 -27.67 14.26
N TRP A 162 24.38 -27.93 14.42
CA TRP A 162 24.91 -29.23 14.86
C TRP A 162 25.73 -29.04 16.13
N ILE A 163 25.07 -28.60 17.21
CA ILE A 163 25.43 -28.81 18.61
C ILE A 163 24.13 -29.06 19.36
#